data_AF-A0A9Q9J309-F1
#
_entry.id   AF-A0A9Q9J309-F1
#
_cell.length_a   1.000
_cell.length_b   1.000
_cell.length_c   1.000
_cell.angle_alpha   90.00
_cell.angle_beta   90.00
_cell.angle_gamma   90.00
#
_symmetry.space_group_name_H-M   'P 1'
#
loop_
_entity.id
_entity.type
_entity.pdbx_description
1 polymer ?
#
loop_
_entity_poly.entity_id
_entity_poly.type
_entity_poly.pdbx_seq_one_letter_code
_entity_poly.pdbx_strand_id
1 'polypeptide(L)'
;MDSNISLPSELCQAIVDGILNGYKDYLEARRQAYNALRVSAAYAWTKGNHIDSSVYKEFEKYRQVKSSVEKAGYAWEYLQFILEDTSGEKYLIIVKNSRGIKKAFNGQTDGAKTNSYLREYAGINNSFIDRTVLKTVPSEKVVQLELPGFGRENKEITH
;
A
#
# COMPACT_ATOMS: atom_id res chain seq x y z
N MET A 1 -25.91 -5.12 1.47
CA MET A 1 -24.64 -5.58 2.06
C MET A 1 -23.71 -4.39 2.03
N ASP A 2 -23.42 -3.82 3.19
CA ASP A 2 -22.51 -2.68 3.30
C ASP A 2 -21.09 -3.20 3.14
N SER A 3 -20.51 -3.00 1.96
CA SER A 3 -19.16 -3.42 1.60
C SER A 3 -18.12 -2.49 2.26
N ASN A 4 -18.07 -2.46 3.59
CA ASN A 4 -17.01 -1.76 4.30
C ASN A 4 -15.74 -2.64 4.30
N ILE A 5 -14.74 -2.22 3.52
CA ILE A 5 -13.39 -2.80 3.58
C ILE A 5 -12.81 -2.44 4.96
N SER A 6 -12.73 -3.42 5.86
CA SER A 6 -12.20 -3.23 7.22
C SER A 6 -11.00 -4.13 7.44
N LEU A 7 -9.83 -3.53 7.65
CA LEU A 7 -8.64 -4.24 8.09
C LEU A 7 -8.65 -4.33 9.63
N PRO A 8 -8.42 -5.52 10.22
CA PRO A 8 -8.21 -5.65 11.66
C PRO A 8 -7.15 -4.67 12.17
N SER A 9 -7.39 -4.04 13.34
CA SER A 9 -6.47 -3.05 13.92
C SER A 9 -5.04 -3.57 14.07
N GLU A 10 -4.90 -4.86 14.39
CA GLU A 10 -3.61 -5.52 14.53
C GLU A 10 -2.84 -5.57 13.20
N LEU A 11 -3.54 -5.83 12.08
CA LEU A 11 -2.93 -5.80 10.75
C LEU A 11 -2.57 -4.38 10.32
N CYS A 12 -3.39 -3.38 10.67
CA CYS A 12 -3.04 -1.97 10.46
C CYS A 12 -1.75 -1.61 11.20
N GLN A 13 -1.62 -2.02 12.46
CA GLN A 13 -0.41 -1.79 13.24
C GLN A 13 0.80 -2.52 12.63
N ALA A 14 0.63 -3.77 12.20
CA ALA A 14 1.67 -4.54 11.51
C ALA A 14 2.18 -3.85 10.23
N ILE A 15 1.30 -3.21 9.45
CA ILE A 15 1.70 -2.40 8.28
C ILE A 15 2.57 -1.22 8.74
N VAL A 16 2.12 -0.48 9.76
CA VAL A 16 2.84 0.70 10.28
C VAL A 16 4.22 0.30 10.79
N ASP A 17 4.29 -0.74 11.61
CA ASP A 17 5.54 -1.24 12.20
C ASP A 17 6.50 -1.71 11.10
N GLY A 18 5.99 -2.45 10.11
CA GLY A 18 6.76 -2.91 8.97
C GLY A 18 7.32 -1.75 8.14
N ILE A 19 6.53 -0.71 7.88
CA ILE A 19 7.00 0.48 7.14
C ILE A 19 8.09 1.23 7.93
N LEU A 20 7.89 1.43 9.23
CA LEU A 20 8.83 2.15 10.08
C LEU A 20 10.15 1.39 10.22
N ASN A 21 10.09 0.09 10.48
CA ASN A 21 11.27 -0.76 10.61
C ASN A 21 12.01 -0.88 9.28
N GLY A 22 11.31 -1.15 8.18
CA GLY A 22 11.92 -1.20 6.85
C GLY A 22 12.55 0.12 6.43
N TYR A 23 12.00 1.27 6.85
CA TYR A 23 12.63 2.55 6.59
C TYR A 23 13.92 2.75 7.40
N LYS A 24 13.95 2.35 8.67
CA LYS A 24 15.17 2.35 9.50
C LYS A 24 16.26 1.46 8.89
N ASP A 25 15.90 0.24 8.50
CA ASP A 25 16.80 -0.73 7.86
C ASP A 25 17.39 -0.17 6.56
N TYR A 26 16.56 0.47 5.73
CA TYR A 26 17.01 1.14 4.52
C TYR A 26 18.01 2.27 4.80
N LEU A 27 17.77 3.11 5.81
CA LEU A 27 18.67 4.21 6.15
C LEU A 27 20.05 3.67 6.55
N GLU A 28 20.08 2.60 7.33
CA GLU A 28 21.32 1.96 7.75
C GLU A 28 22.04 1.30 6.56
N ALA A 29 21.34 0.52 5.74
CA ALA A 29 21.93 -0.09 4.54
C ALA A 29 22.50 0.97 3.58
N ARG A 30 21.77 2.07 3.37
CA ARG A 30 22.23 3.19 2.54
C ARG A 30 23.46 3.88 3.13
N ARG A 31 23.52 4.05 4.46
CA ARG A 31 24.69 4.61 5.17
C ARG A 31 25.90 3.69 5.01
N GLN A 32 25.73 2.39 5.20
CA GLN A 32 26.79 1.40 5.03
C GLN A 32 27.34 1.39 3.60
N ALA A 33 26.46 1.36 2.59
CA ALA A 33 26.87 1.42 1.19
C ALA A 33 27.58 2.71 0.83
N TYR A 34 27.15 3.85 1.38
CA TYR A 34 27.83 5.14 1.20
C TYR A 34 29.26 5.12 1.73
N ASN A 35 29.47 4.50 2.90
CA ASN A 35 30.80 4.41 3.53
C ASN A 35 31.71 3.39 2.83
N ALA A 36 31.14 2.30 2.30
CA ALA A 36 31.91 1.19 1.73
C ALA A 36 32.25 1.35 0.24
N LEU A 37 31.44 2.10 -0.52
CA LEU A 37 31.53 2.15 -1.99
C LEU A 37 31.81 3.56 -2.50
N ARG A 38 32.71 3.69 -3.47
CA ARG A 38 32.95 4.96 -4.18
C ARG A 38 31.76 5.42 -5.01
N VAL A 39 30.91 4.49 -5.45
CA VAL A 39 29.67 4.77 -6.21
C VAL A 39 28.53 3.99 -5.57
N SER A 40 27.64 4.68 -4.86
CA SER A 40 26.56 4.08 -4.07
C SER A 40 25.17 4.65 -4.38
N ALA A 41 25.05 5.56 -5.35
CA ALA A 41 23.79 6.25 -5.68
C ALA A 41 22.63 5.30 -6.02
N ALA A 42 22.93 4.11 -6.56
CA ALA A 42 21.93 3.10 -6.88
C ALA A 42 21.13 2.62 -5.65
N TYR A 43 21.71 2.70 -4.44
CA TYR A 43 21.00 2.32 -3.21
C TYR A 43 19.77 3.19 -2.95
N ALA A 44 19.67 4.41 -3.50
CA ALA A 44 18.49 5.25 -3.38
C ALA A 44 17.19 4.59 -3.86
N TRP A 45 17.30 3.58 -4.73
CA TRP A 45 16.18 2.85 -5.32
C TRP A 45 15.79 1.58 -4.56
N THR A 46 16.53 1.22 -3.50
CA THR A 46 16.30 -0.02 -2.73
C THR A 46 15.32 0.15 -1.57
N LYS A 47 14.86 1.38 -1.29
CA LYS A 47 13.94 1.68 -0.17
C LYS A 47 12.69 0.79 -0.18
N GLY A 48 12.12 0.56 -1.36
CA GLY A 48 10.95 -0.30 -1.51
C GLY A 48 11.21 -1.72 -1.03
N ASN A 49 12.37 -2.29 -1.39
CA ASN A 49 12.76 -3.65 -1.04
C ASN A 49 12.86 -3.85 0.48
N HIS A 50 13.44 -2.88 1.20
CA HIS A 50 13.54 -2.94 2.66
C HIS A 50 12.16 -2.83 3.33
N ILE A 51 11.29 -1.96 2.82
CA ILE A 51 9.92 -1.81 3.34
C ILE A 51 9.13 -3.09 3.09
N ASP A 52 9.09 -3.60 1.85
CA ASP A 52 8.38 -4.83 1.50
C ASP A 52 8.86 -5.99 2.38
N SER A 53 10.18 -6.14 2.52
CA SER A 53 10.78 -7.20 3.35
C SER A 53 10.44 -7.08 4.82
N SER A 54 10.35 -5.86 5.36
CA SER A 54 9.97 -5.66 6.77
C SER A 54 8.47 -5.84 6.99
N VAL A 55 7.62 -5.43 6.05
CA VAL A 55 6.18 -5.67 6.12
C VAL A 55 5.89 -7.17 6.04
N TYR A 56 6.61 -7.91 5.21
CA TYR A 56 6.52 -9.38 5.17
C TYR A 56 6.77 -10.02 6.53
N LYS A 57 7.81 -9.59 7.26
CA LYS A 57 8.11 -10.08 8.61
C LYS A 57 7.04 -9.77 9.65
N GLU A 58 6.31 -8.67 9.47
CA GLU A 58 5.16 -8.38 10.32
C GLU A 58 3.96 -9.24 9.93
N PHE A 59 3.74 -9.46 8.64
CA PHE A 59 2.62 -10.22 8.11
C PHE A 59 2.73 -11.73 8.25
N GLU A 60 3.94 -12.31 8.28
CA GLU A 60 4.16 -13.75 8.47
C GLU A 60 3.59 -14.26 9.81
N LYS A 61 3.37 -13.35 10.77
CA LYS A 61 2.74 -13.63 12.07
C LYS A 61 1.25 -13.94 11.94
N TYR A 62 0.61 -13.59 10.82
CA TYR A 62 -0.84 -13.68 10.62
C TYR A 62 -1.17 -14.75 9.58
N ARG A 63 -1.78 -15.85 10.01
CA ARG A 63 -2.12 -16.99 9.13
C ARG A 63 -3.07 -16.64 7.98
N GLN A 64 -3.89 -15.60 8.15
CA GLN A 64 -4.83 -15.17 7.13
C GLN A 64 -4.19 -14.31 6.02
N VAL A 65 -2.89 -14.04 6.09
CA VAL A 65 -2.16 -13.28 5.08
C VAL A 65 -1.24 -14.22 4.29
N LYS A 66 -1.39 -14.22 2.97
CA LYS A 66 -0.50 -14.90 2.03
C LYS A 66 0.29 -13.87 1.24
N SER A 67 1.56 -14.13 0.97
CA SER A 67 2.41 -13.21 0.20
C SER A 67 2.93 -13.85 -1.07
N SER A 68 3.10 -13.06 -2.14
CA SER A 68 3.85 -13.45 -3.34
C SER A 68 4.81 -12.35 -3.78
N VAL A 69 5.92 -12.76 -4.40
CA VAL A 69 6.85 -11.84 -5.08
C VAL A 69 6.38 -11.69 -6.53
N GLU A 70 6.16 -10.45 -6.94
CA GLU A 70 5.67 -10.10 -8.26
C GLU A 70 6.59 -9.10 -8.95
N LYS A 71 6.46 -8.96 -10.27
CA LYS A 71 7.33 -8.09 -11.08
C LYS A 71 6.60 -6.86 -11.60
N ALA A 72 7.18 -5.70 -11.38
CA ALA A 72 6.78 -4.42 -11.93
C ALA A 72 7.67 -4.07 -13.14
N GLY A 73 7.34 -4.64 -14.30
CA GLY A 73 8.20 -4.58 -15.48
C GLY A 73 9.35 -5.58 -15.41
N TYR A 74 10.48 -5.29 -16.06
CA TYR A 74 11.53 -6.29 -16.29
C TYR A 74 12.40 -6.57 -15.06
N ALA A 75 12.76 -5.54 -14.29
CA ALA A 75 13.82 -5.62 -13.28
C ALA A 75 13.38 -5.30 -11.85
N TRP A 76 12.12 -4.89 -11.64
CA TRP A 76 11.64 -4.50 -10.32
C TRP A 76 10.74 -5.56 -9.74
N GLU A 77 11.10 -6.09 -8.58
CA GLU A 77 10.27 -6.98 -7.79
C GLU A 77 9.54 -6.19 -6.70
N TYR A 78 8.41 -6.71 -6.25
CA TYR A 78 7.66 -6.20 -5.12
C TYR A 78 6.84 -7.31 -4.46
N LEU A 79 6.42 -7.09 -3.23
CA LEU A 79 5.53 -8.02 -2.55
C LEU A 79 4.06 -7.63 -2.72
N GLN A 80 3.25 -8.64 -2.99
CA GLN A 80 1.80 -8.61 -2.84
C GLN A 80 1.40 -9.39 -1.60
N PHE A 81 0.36 -8.92 -0.93
CA PHE A 81 -0.24 -9.63 0.19
C PHE A 81 -1.73 -9.81 -0.07
N ILE A 82 -2.18 -11.07 0.00
CA ILE A 82 -3.59 -11.44 -0.08
C ILE A 82 -4.05 -11.72 1.34
N LEU A 83 -4.92 -10.85 1.86
CA LEU A 83 -5.62 -11.04 3.11
C LEU A 83 -6.95 -11.73 2.84
N GLU A 84 -7.23 -12.82 3.54
CA GLU A 84 -8.53 -13.49 3.54
C GLU A 84 -9.24 -13.19 4.87
N ASP A 85 -10.36 -12.48 4.83
CA ASP A 85 -11.16 -12.22 6.02
C ASP A 85 -11.99 -13.45 6.42
N THR A 86 -12.45 -13.47 7.67
CA THR A 86 -13.39 -14.42 8.25
C THR A 86 -14.67 -14.62 7.44
N SER A 87 -15.08 -13.61 6.67
CA SER A 87 -16.21 -13.69 5.73
C SER A 87 -15.91 -14.43 4.42
N GLY A 88 -14.63 -14.75 4.16
CA GLY A 88 -14.15 -15.34 2.91
C GLY A 88 -13.76 -14.31 1.83
N GLU A 89 -13.96 -13.02 2.12
CA GLU A 89 -13.55 -11.92 1.23
C GLU A 89 -12.02 -11.80 1.16
N LYS A 90 -11.52 -11.45 -0.03
CA LYS A 90 -10.08 -11.35 -0.29
C LYS A 90 -9.66 -9.94 -0.65
N TYR A 91 -8.62 -9.46 0.02
CA TYR A 91 -8.06 -8.12 -0.19
C TYR A 91 -6.63 -8.21 -0.67
N LEU A 92 -6.33 -7.55 -1.79
CA LEU A 92 -4.96 -7.36 -2.27
C LEU A 92 -4.37 -6.10 -1.65
N ILE A 93 -3.27 -6.27 -0.91
CA ILE A 93 -2.51 -5.20 -0.28
C ILE A 93 -1.16 -5.10 -0.98
N ILE A 94 -0.81 -3.88 -1.38
CA ILE A 94 0.49 -3.54 -1.98
C ILE A 94 1.01 -2.26 -1.31
N VAL A 95 2.24 -2.29 -0.81
CA VAL A 95 2.90 -1.11 -0.23
C VAL A 95 3.72 -0.41 -1.30
N LYS A 96 3.45 0.88 -1.54
CA LYS A 96 4.16 1.68 -2.55
C LYS A 96 4.42 3.11 -2.10
N ASN A 97 5.48 3.69 -2.67
CA ASN A 97 5.79 5.09 -2.48
C ASN A 97 4.77 5.98 -3.23
N SER A 98 4.30 7.04 -2.56
CA SER A 98 3.33 8.01 -3.10
C SER A 98 3.74 8.65 -4.42
N ARG A 99 5.05 8.83 -4.69
CA ARG A 99 5.54 9.33 -5.98
C ARG A 99 5.22 8.38 -7.14
N GLY A 100 5.33 7.07 -6.90
CA GLY A 100 4.97 6.04 -7.89
C GLY A 100 3.47 6.00 -8.16
N ILE A 101 2.66 6.17 -7.10
CA ILE A 101 1.20 6.26 -7.20
C ILE A 101 0.78 7.48 -8.01
N LYS A 102 1.33 8.67 -7.71
CA LYS A 102 1.04 9.89 -8.48
C LYS A 102 1.33 9.71 -9.96
N LYS A 103 2.45 9.06 -10.31
CA LYS A 103 2.79 8.78 -11.71
C LYS A 103 1.81 7.81 -12.37
N ALA A 104 1.35 6.79 -11.64
CA ALA A 104 0.39 5.82 -12.17
C ALA A 104 -1.02 6.43 -12.35
N PHE A 105 -1.42 7.38 -11.50
CA PHE A 105 -2.78 7.92 -11.40
C PHE A 105 -2.84 9.46 -11.51
N ASN A 106 -2.08 10.07 -12.42
CA ASN A 106 -2.07 11.54 -12.65
C ASN A 106 -3.12 12.05 -13.66
N GLY A 107 -4.04 11.19 -14.15
CA GLY A 107 -5.04 11.56 -15.15
C GLY A 107 -4.49 11.88 -16.55
N GLN A 108 -3.17 12.00 -16.71
CA GLN A 108 -2.51 12.22 -17.99
C GLN A 108 -2.29 10.86 -18.67
N THR A 109 -3.10 10.56 -19.68
CA THR A 109 -2.91 9.43 -20.57
C THR A 109 -1.86 9.81 -21.62
N ASP A 110 -0.60 9.86 -21.22
CA ASP A 110 0.48 9.87 -22.21
C ASP A 110 0.37 8.54 -22.99
N GLY A 111 0.12 8.64 -24.30
CA GLY A 111 -0.21 7.53 -25.20
C GLY A 111 0.83 6.41 -25.30
N ALA A 112 1.89 6.44 -24.49
CA ALA A 112 2.88 5.39 -24.38
C ALA A 112 2.84 4.77 -22.96
N LYS A 113 2.32 3.54 -22.89
CA LYS A 113 2.25 2.63 -21.72
C LYS A 113 1.11 2.89 -20.73
N THR A 114 -0.10 2.72 -21.24
CA THR A 114 -1.36 2.57 -20.51
C THR A 114 -1.46 1.29 -19.65
N ASN A 115 -0.46 0.39 -19.68
CA ASN A 115 -0.51 -0.91 -19.02
C ASN A 115 0.47 -0.99 -17.82
N SER A 116 0.12 -0.31 -16.74
CA SER A 116 0.78 -0.48 -15.44
C SER A 116 -0.04 -1.47 -14.63
N TYR A 117 0.58 -2.50 -14.04
CA TYR A 117 -0.08 -3.49 -13.17
C TYR A 117 -0.97 -2.83 -12.09
N LEU A 118 -0.60 -1.62 -11.62
CA LEU A 118 -1.41 -0.86 -10.66
C LEU A 118 -2.76 -0.42 -11.25
N ARG A 119 -2.82 -0.07 -12.53
CA ARG A 119 -4.07 0.28 -13.22
C ARG A 119 -4.92 -0.96 -13.49
N GLU A 120 -4.27 -2.06 -13.86
CA GLU A 120 -4.94 -3.35 -14.05
C GLU A 120 -5.61 -3.82 -12.76
N TYR A 121 -4.88 -3.84 -11.64
CA TYR A 121 -5.45 -4.21 -10.34
C TYR A 121 -6.48 -3.21 -9.83
N ALA A 122 -6.28 -1.91 -10.03
CA ALA A 122 -7.29 -0.91 -9.68
C ALA A 122 -8.61 -1.13 -10.47
N GLY A 123 -8.51 -1.62 -11.72
CA GLY A 123 -9.66 -1.93 -12.57
C GLY A 123 -10.60 -2.98 -11.99
N ILE A 124 -10.11 -3.90 -11.14
CA ILE A 124 -10.93 -4.88 -10.42
C ILE A 124 -12.02 -4.18 -9.60
N ASN A 125 -11.68 -3.03 -9.01
CA ASN A 125 -12.58 -2.27 -8.15
C ASN A 125 -13.60 -1.44 -8.93
N ASN A 126 -13.46 -1.28 -10.25
CA ASN A 126 -14.38 -0.46 -11.06
C ASN A 126 -15.83 -0.95 -10.95
N SER A 127 -16.02 -2.27 -10.90
CA SER A 127 -17.35 -2.87 -10.74
C SER A 127 -18.06 -2.50 -9.44
N PHE A 128 -17.31 -2.11 -8.39
CA PHE A 128 -17.86 -1.61 -7.12
C PHE A 128 -18.13 -0.10 -7.17
N ILE A 129 -17.35 0.66 -7.94
CA ILE A 129 -17.54 2.10 -8.14
C ILE A 129 -18.79 2.37 -8.98
N ASP A 130 -18.99 1.60 -10.05
CA ASP A 130 -20.14 1.73 -10.96
C ASP A 130 -21.48 1.39 -10.28
N ARG A 131 -21.44 0.67 -9.14
CA ARG A 131 -22.63 0.28 -8.35
C ARG A 131 -23.11 1.36 -7.37
N THR A 132 -22.66 2.62 -7.51
CA THR A 132 -23.15 3.78 -6.73
C THR A 132 -22.95 3.71 -5.21
N VAL A 133 -22.12 2.80 -4.70
CA VAL A 133 -21.88 2.64 -3.25
C VAL A 133 -20.95 3.72 -2.70
N LEU A 134 -20.09 4.31 -3.54
CA LEU A 134 -19.07 5.27 -3.11
C LEU A 134 -19.42 6.69 -3.57
N LYS A 135 -19.72 7.58 -2.61
CA LYS A 135 -19.82 9.02 -2.87
C LYS A 135 -18.41 9.58 -3.08
N THR A 136 -18.08 9.99 -4.29
CA THR A 136 -16.82 10.67 -4.59
C THR A 136 -16.97 12.18 -4.36
N VAL A 137 -15.97 12.80 -3.73
CA VAL A 137 -15.86 14.26 -3.62
C VAL A 137 -14.58 14.68 -4.35
N PRO A 138 -14.64 15.56 -5.36
CA PRO A 138 -13.46 16.07 -6.03
C PRO A 138 -12.52 16.77 -5.03
N SER A 139 -11.23 16.43 -5.07
CA SER A 139 -10.21 17.04 -4.22
C SER A 139 -8.95 17.26 -5.05
N GLU A 140 -8.34 18.45 -4.96
CA GLU A 140 -7.05 18.77 -5.58
C GLU A 140 -5.86 18.08 -4.88
N LYS A 141 -6.12 17.38 -3.76
CA LYS A 141 -5.14 16.55 -3.07
C LYS A 141 -5.39 15.10 -3.44
N VAL A 142 -4.32 14.33 -3.65
CA VAL A 142 -4.40 12.86 -3.73
C VAL A 142 -5.17 12.40 -2.49
N VAL A 143 -6.40 11.94 -2.70
CA VAL A 143 -7.23 11.40 -1.63
C VAL A 143 -6.65 10.04 -1.31
N GLN A 144 -5.92 9.98 -0.19
CA GLN A 144 -5.76 8.73 0.52
C GLN A 144 -7.17 8.32 0.96
N LEU A 145 -7.58 7.10 0.61
CA LEU A 145 -8.78 6.51 1.19
C LEU A 145 -8.53 6.39 2.69
N GLU A 146 -9.04 7.34 3.46
CA GLU A 146 -9.15 7.19 4.89
C GLU A 146 -10.22 6.11 5.13
N LEU A 147 -9.77 4.99 5.69
CA LEU A 147 -10.66 4.00 6.27
C LEU A 147 -11.49 4.74 7.34
N PRO A 148 -12.83 4.65 7.35
CA PRO A 148 -13.62 5.24 8.41
C PRO A 148 -13.24 4.59 9.74
N GLY A 149 -12.33 5.25 10.47
CA GLY A 149 -11.98 4.92 11.83
C GLY A 149 -13.11 5.37 12.75
N PHE A 150 -13.67 4.41 13.47
CA PHE A 150 -14.48 4.53 14.69
C PHE A 150 -14.99 5.94 15.01
N GLY A 151 -16.30 6.13 14.83
CA GLY A 151 -17.01 7.22 15.48
C GLY A 151 -16.74 7.16 16.98
N ARG A 152 -16.06 8.18 17.50
CA ARG A 152 -16.26 8.56 18.90
C ARG A 152 -17.69 9.05 18.99
N GLU A 153 -18.52 8.35 19.75
CA GLU A 153 -19.79 8.91 20.21
C GLU A 153 -19.48 10.25 20.89
N ASN A 154 -19.89 11.33 20.24
CA ASN A 154 -20.04 12.61 20.91
C ASN A 154 -21.16 12.44 21.94
N LYS A 155 -20.80 12.19 23.19
CA LYS A 155 -21.71 12.45 24.29
C LYS A 155 -21.91 13.96 24.35
N GLU A 156 -23.10 14.41 24.01
CA GLU A 156 -23.58 15.73 24.42
C GLU A 156 -23.46 15.81 25.95
N ILE A 157 -22.62 16.73 26.43
CA ILE A 157 -22.62 17.12 27.82
C ILE A 157 -23.48 18.37 27.90
N THR A 158 -24.74 18.17 28.26
CA THR A 158 -25.63 19.24 28.68
C THR A 158 -25.41 19.49 30.17
N HIS A 159 -24.87 20.65 30.52
CA HIS A 159 -25.11 21.34 31.79
C HIS A 159 -25.10 22.84 31.55
#